data_AF-A0A090V8C8-F1
#
_entry.id   AF-A0A090V8C8-F1
#
_cell.length_a   1.000
_cell.length_b   1.000
_cell.length_c   1.000
_cell.angle_alpha   90.00
_cell.angle_beta   90.00
_cell.angle_gamma   90.00
#
_symmetry.space_group_name_H-M   'P 1'
#
loop_
_entity.id
_entity.type
_entity.pdbx_description
1 polymer ?
#
loop_
_entity_poly.entity_id
_entity_poly.type
_entity_poly.pdbx_seq_one_letter_code
_entity_poly.pdbx_strand_id
1 'polypeptide(L)' 'MEKQIHIIGSGFSALSAACYLAQAGYNVEVLEKNELIGAEHAN' A
#
# COMPACT_ATOMS: atom_id res chain seq x y z
N MET A 1 -6.97 -20.94 -1.78
CA MET A 1 -6.60 -19.86 -2.72
C MET A 1 -6.00 -18.75 -1.89
N GLU A 2 -4.73 -18.43 -2.13
CA GLU A 2 -4.15 -17.20 -1.60
C GLU A 2 -4.86 -16.01 -2.25
N LYS A 3 -5.34 -15.06 -1.44
CA LYS A 3 -5.97 -13.84 -1.95
C LYS A 3 -4.90 -12.79 -2.13
N GLN A 4 -4.73 -12.30 -3.36
CA GLN A 4 -3.87 -11.16 -3.65
C GLN A 4 -4.67 -9.86 -3.46
N ILE A 5 -4.10 -8.93 -2.69
CA ILE A 5 -4.71 -7.65 -2.36
C ILE A 5 -3.91 -6.54 -3.03
N HIS A 6 -4.57 -5.72 -3.85
CA HIS A 6 -3.97 -4.54 -4.45
C HIS A 6 -4.47 -3.29 -3.73
N ILE A 7 -3.56 -2.45 -3.28
CA ILE A 7 -3.85 -1.15 -2.66
C ILE A 7 -3.37 -0.06 -3.61
N ILE A 8 -4.24 0.88 -3.96
CA ILE A 8 -3.91 2.00 -4.85
C ILE A 8 -3.69 3.25 -4.01
N GLY A 9 -2.48 3.80 -4.08
CA GLY A 9 -1.98 4.92 -3.30
C GLY A 9 -1.01 4.49 -2.20
N SER A 10 -0.02 5.34 -1.90
CA SER A 10 1.04 5.12 -0.89
C SER A 10 0.96 6.11 0.28
N GLY A 11 -0.22 6.66 0.55
CA GLY A 11 -0.45 7.49 1.73
C GLY A 11 -0.32 6.72 3.04
N PHE A 12 -0.28 7.44 4.17
CA PHE A 12 -0.11 6.84 5.49
C PHE A 12 -1.14 5.74 5.79
N SER A 13 -2.42 5.97 5.46
CA SER A 13 -3.48 4.97 5.64
C SER A 13 -3.28 3.73 4.77
N ALA A 14 -2.86 3.91 3.52
CA ALA A 14 -2.65 2.83 2.58
C ALA A 14 -1.45 1.95 2.98
N LEU A 15 -0.34 2.57 3.35
CA LEU A 15 0.83 1.85 3.86
C LEU A 15 0.54 1.16 5.20
N SER A 16 -0.23 1.79 6.09
CA SER A 16 -0.67 1.15 7.34
C SER A 16 -1.52 -0.08 7.08
N ALA A 17 -2.51 0.01 6.17
CA ALA A 17 -3.32 -1.13 5.77
C ALA A 17 -2.48 -2.24 5.14
N ALA A 18 -1.53 -1.89 4.27
CA ALA A 18 -0.61 -2.84 3.63
C ALA A 18 0.20 -3.62 4.67
N CYS A 19 0.77 -2.92 5.66
CA CYS A 19 1.55 -3.54 6.74
C CYS A 19 0.72 -4.54 7.55
N TYR A 20 -0.50 -4.18 7.96
CA TYR A 20 -1.34 -5.08 8.75
C TYR A 20 -1.81 -6.30 7.94
N LEU A 21 -2.13 -6.11 6.66
CA LEU A 21 -2.53 -7.21 5.78
C LEU A 21 -1.36 -8.16 5.49
N ALA A 22 -0.16 -7.62 5.22
CA ALA A 22 1.04 -8.43 5.07
C ALA A 22 1.37 -9.20 6.35
N GLN A 23 1.25 -8.56 7.52
CA GLN A 23 1.44 -9.22 8.82
C GLN A 23 0.43 -10.33 9.07
N ALA A 24 -0.80 -10.18 8.58
CA ALA A 24 -1.84 -11.21 8.65
C ALA A 24 -1.66 -12.35 7.61
N GLY A 25 -0.60 -12.32 6.81
CA GLY A 25 -0.25 -13.39 5.85
C GLY A 25 -0.90 -13.23 4.47
N TYR A 26 -1.43 -12.06 4.14
CA TYR A 26 -1.93 -11.80 2.79
C TYR A 26 -0.79 -11.39 1.85
N ASN A 27 -0.90 -11.76 0.57
CA ASN A 27 -0.03 -11.23 -0.48
C ASN A 27 -0.56 -9.85 -0.91
N VAL A 28 0.21 -8.80 -0.65
CA VAL A 28 -0.21 -7.41 -0.83
C VAL A 28 0.72 -6.69 -1.80
N GLU A 29 0.15 -5.98 -2.77
CA GLU A 29 0.85 -5.10 -3.69
C GLU A 29 0.31 -3.67 -3.54
N VAL A 30 1.21 -2.70 -3.36
CA VAL A 30 0.86 -1.28 -3.29
C VAL A 30 1.25 -0.61 -4.60
N LEU A 31 0.30 0.06 -5.24
CA LEU A 31 0.46 0.76 -6.52
C LEU A 31 0.38 2.26 -6.29
N GLU A 32 1.48 2.97 -6.52
CA GLU A 32 1.53 4.44 -6.48
C GLU A 32 1.78 4.97 -7.90
N LYS A 33 1.06 6.03 -8.28
CA LYS A 33 1.22 6.62 -9.61
C LYS A 33 2.46 7.51 -9.70
N ASN A 34 2.91 8.03 -8.56
CA ASN A 34 4.05 8.93 -8.45
C ASN A 34 5.34 8.14 -8.15
N GLU A 35 6.49 8.72 -8.46
CA GLU A 35 7.79 8.09 -8.15
C GLU A 35 8.09 8.08 -6.64
N LEU A 36 7.54 9.05 -5.91
CA LEU A 36 7.72 9.17 -4.46
C LEU A 36 6.56 8.51 -3.72
N ILE A 37 6.92 7.78 -2.65
CA ILE A 37 5.99 7.18 -1.71
C ILE A 37 5.70 8.14 -0.56
N GLY A 38 4.53 7.99 0.06
CA GLY A 38 4.06 8.90 1.11
C GLY A 38 3.20 10.00 0.52
N ALA A 39 1.99 10.16 1.06
CA ALA A 39 1.04 11.15 0.57
C ALA A 39 1.50 12.56 0.97
N GLU A 40 2.38 13.15 0.18
CA GLU A 40 2.72 14.55 0.25
C GLU A 40 3.24 15.06 -1.10
N HIS A 41 2.41 15.90 -1.74
CA HIS A 41 2.91 16.88 -2.70
C HIS A 41 3.85 17.81 -1.93
N ALA A 42 5.15 17.62 -2.07
CA ALA A 42 6.13 18.67 -1.81
C ALA A 42 6.10 19.62 -3.02
N ASN A 43 5.11 20.51 -3.06
CA ASN A 43 5.21 21.75 -3.83
C ASN A 43 5.86 22.81 -2.96
#